data_AF-A0A455UBQ7-F1
#
_entry.id   AF-A0A455UBQ7-F1
#
_cell.length_a   1.000
_cell.length_b   1.000
_cell.length_c   1.000
_cell.angle_alpha   90.00
_cell.angle_beta   90.00
_cell.angle_gamma   90.00
#
_symmetry.space_group_name_H-M   'P 1'
#
loop_
_entity.id
_entity.type
_entity.pdbx_description
1 polymer ?
#
loop_
_entity_poly.entity_id
_entity_poly.type
_entity_poly.pdbx_seq_one_letter_code
_entity_poly.pdbx_strand_id
1 'polypeptide(L)'
;MSLAADVVGRTHAASLIREHSADPERDVQHLCQMLVKLSQMASDLGDLRGLEVNPLLLNRDGMVAVDFAMDLGTPSRFAIMPYPEELRELVTLKNGWQVEVRPIRAEDAHLITPFHRQLSEESIRFRYFHNKSNLTQRDLSILSHINYDRQMAFIAEHLSEDGGKEMLGVVRVWNDPDNIRTEFSVIIRDDLQGVRYWQSADEEDDRLLYQHRHAGNDW
;
A
#
# COMPACT_ATOMS: atom_id res chain seq x y z
N MET A 1 -0.30 11.84 0.25
CA MET A 1 -1.02 13.14 0.24
C MET A 1 -0.46 14.15 -0.76
N SER A 2 0.79 14.07 -1.24
CA SER A 2 1.32 15.10 -2.14
C SER A 2 0.55 15.20 -3.47
N LEU A 3 0.13 14.08 -4.06
CA LEU A 3 -0.57 14.13 -5.36
C LEU A 3 -1.93 14.83 -5.29
N ALA A 4 -2.75 14.55 -4.27
CA ALA A 4 -4.02 15.24 -4.10
C ALA A 4 -3.83 16.74 -3.87
N ALA A 5 -2.83 17.12 -3.07
CA ALA A 5 -2.47 18.52 -2.85
C ALA A 5 -1.99 19.20 -4.14
N ASP A 6 -1.19 18.51 -4.96
CA ASP A 6 -0.73 19.01 -6.26
C ASP A 6 -1.89 19.21 -7.25
N VAL A 7 -2.84 18.27 -7.31
CA VAL A 7 -4.04 18.38 -8.14
C VAL A 7 -4.88 19.57 -7.68
N VAL A 8 -5.20 19.65 -6.39
CA VAL A 8 -5.97 20.75 -5.80
C VAL A 8 -5.28 22.09 -6.06
N GLY A 9 -3.98 22.17 -5.81
CA GLY A 9 -3.19 23.40 -5.93
C GLY A 9 -3.23 24.04 -7.32
N ARG A 10 -3.51 23.26 -8.37
CA ARG A 10 -3.62 23.71 -9.77
C ARG A 10 -5.03 24.17 -10.16
N THR A 11 -6.01 24.09 -9.26
CA THR A 11 -7.41 24.43 -9.55
C THR A 11 -7.75 25.87 -9.16
N HIS A 12 -8.83 26.42 -9.74
CA HIS A 12 -9.40 27.69 -9.32
C HIS A 12 -9.95 27.63 -7.88
N ALA A 13 -10.47 26.47 -7.45
CA ALA A 13 -10.95 26.25 -6.09
C ALA A 13 -9.87 26.52 -5.03
N ALA A 14 -8.61 26.11 -5.28
CA ALA A 14 -7.51 26.42 -4.38
C ALA A 14 -7.21 27.93 -4.29
N SER A 15 -7.42 28.71 -5.36
CA SER A 15 -7.31 30.17 -5.29
C SER A 15 -8.40 30.76 -4.40
N LEU A 16 -9.65 30.34 -4.63
CA LEU A 16 -10.80 30.82 -3.86
C LEU A 16 -10.66 30.50 -2.37
N ILE A 17 -10.21 29.29 -2.01
CA ILE A 17 -9.97 28.89 -0.62
C ILE A 17 -8.90 29.77 0.01
N ARG A 18 -7.77 30.02 -0.68
CA ARG A 18 -6.70 30.90 -0.15
C ARG A 18 -7.17 32.35 0.06
N GLU A 19 -8.05 32.84 -0.78
CA GLU A 19 -8.54 34.22 -0.73
C GLU A 19 -9.65 34.43 0.30
N HIS A 20 -10.51 33.42 0.53
CA HIS A 20 -11.78 33.60 1.26
C HIS A 20 -11.91 32.72 2.52
N SER A 21 -11.09 31.69 2.69
CA SER A 21 -11.13 30.85 3.88
C SER A 21 -10.43 31.52 5.06
N ALA A 22 -10.98 31.31 6.26
CA ALA A 22 -10.33 31.68 7.51
C ALA A 22 -9.14 30.75 7.86
N ASP A 23 -9.13 29.52 7.35
CA ASP A 23 -8.07 28.53 7.52
C ASP A 23 -7.84 27.76 6.20
N PRO A 24 -7.09 28.36 5.25
CA PRO A 24 -6.88 27.78 3.93
C PRO A 24 -6.18 26.42 3.96
N GLU A 25 -5.28 26.18 4.92
CA GLU A 25 -4.53 24.93 4.99
C GLU A 25 -5.44 23.76 5.35
N ARG A 26 -6.28 23.94 6.38
CA ARG A 26 -7.28 22.94 6.79
C ARG A 26 -8.27 22.65 5.67
N ASP A 27 -8.74 23.67 4.98
CA ASP A 27 -9.73 23.53 3.91
C ASP A 27 -9.17 22.83 2.67
N VAL A 28 -7.93 23.12 2.30
CA VAL A 28 -7.22 22.37 1.26
C VAL A 28 -7.04 20.90 1.67
N GLN A 29 -6.72 20.62 2.94
CA GLN A 29 -6.61 19.25 3.44
C GLN A 29 -7.95 18.50 3.34
N HIS A 30 -9.08 19.13 3.69
CA HIS A 30 -10.40 18.51 3.53
C HIS A 30 -10.70 18.16 2.07
N LEU A 31 -10.36 19.05 1.13
CA LEU A 31 -10.53 18.78 -0.30
C LEU A 31 -9.64 17.63 -0.78
N CYS A 32 -8.39 17.58 -0.31
CA CYS A 32 -7.48 16.47 -0.60
C CYS A 32 -8.02 15.14 -0.08
N GLN A 33 -8.54 15.11 1.15
CA GLN A 33 -9.14 13.92 1.75
C GLN A 33 -10.36 13.44 0.95
N MET A 34 -11.21 14.35 0.47
CA MET A 34 -12.33 13.98 -0.38
C MET A 34 -11.89 13.37 -1.70
N LEU A 35 -10.90 13.96 -2.39
CA LEU A 35 -10.37 13.38 -3.63
C LEU A 35 -9.83 11.97 -3.41
N VAL A 36 -9.14 11.75 -2.28
CA VAL A 36 -8.68 10.40 -1.89
C VAL A 36 -9.87 9.46 -1.68
N LYS A 37 -10.91 9.90 -0.96
CA LYS A 37 -12.14 9.10 -0.76
C LYS A 37 -12.86 8.79 -2.07
N LEU A 38 -12.95 9.73 -3.01
CA LEU A 38 -13.52 9.48 -4.33
C LEU A 38 -12.71 8.46 -5.13
N SER A 39 -11.38 8.54 -5.07
CA SER A 39 -10.51 7.55 -5.70
C SER A 39 -10.66 6.16 -5.08
N GLN A 40 -10.84 6.09 -3.76
CA GLN A 40 -11.09 4.84 -3.04
C GLN A 40 -12.46 4.27 -3.43
N MET A 41 -13.52 5.09 -3.46
CA MET A 41 -14.85 4.67 -3.92
C MET A 41 -14.82 4.13 -5.35
N ALA A 42 -14.10 4.80 -6.27
CA ALA A 42 -13.97 4.31 -7.63
C ALA A 42 -13.27 2.93 -7.67
N SER A 43 -12.34 2.70 -6.75
CA SER A 43 -11.59 1.44 -6.62
C SER A 43 -12.43 0.31 -6.01
N ASP A 44 -13.20 0.62 -4.97
CA ASP A 44 -14.00 -0.35 -4.21
C ASP A 44 -15.32 -0.70 -4.90
N LEU A 45 -15.88 0.24 -5.66
CA LEU A 45 -17.16 0.10 -6.38
C LEU A 45 -16.87 -0.16 -7.87
N GLY A 46 -16.55 -1.40 -8.22
CA GLY A 46 -16.17 -1.77 -9.60
C GLY A 46 -17.26 -1.52 -10.65
N ASP A 47 -18.52 -1.39 -10.24
CA ASP A 47 -19.68 -1.05 -11.08
C ASP A 47 -19.97 0.46 -11.15
N LEU A 48 -19.22 1.31 -10.44
CA LEU A 48 -19.39 2.76 -10.49
C LEU A 48 -19.01 3.30 -11.88
N ARG A 49 -20.01 3.73 -12.66
CA ARG A 49 -19.81 4.32 -13.99
C ARG A 49 -19.66 5.84 -13.95
N GLY A 50 -20.34 6.49 -13.01
CA GLY A 50 -20.31 7.94 -12.88
C GLY A 50 -20.77 8.41 -11.50
N LEU A 51 -20.19 9.53 -11.06
CA LEU A 51 -20.57 10.21 -9.84
C LEU A 51 -20.56 11.72 -10.09
N GLU A 52 -21.69 12.37 -9.86
CA GLU A 52 -21.82 13.81 -9.78
C GLU A 52 -22.05 14.20 -8.33
N VAL A 53 -21.30 15.17 -7.83
CA VAL A 53 -21.51 15.78 -6.52
C VAL A 53 -21.73 17.26 -6.72
N ASN A 54 -22.97 17.72 -6.52
CA ASN A 54 -23.34 19.10 -6.81
C ASN A 54 -24.62 19.52 -6.07
N PRO A 55 -24.56 20.44 -5.09
CA PRO A 55 -23.40 21.23 -4.68
C PRO A 55 -22.55 20.55 -3.60
N LEU A 56 -21.24 20.84 -3.64
CA LEU A 56 -20.29 20.52 -2.57
C LEU A 56 -20.00 21.79 -1.77
N LEU A 57 -20.38 21.80 -0.50
CA LEU A 57 -20.20 22.92 0.40
C LEU A 57 -19.02 22.70 1.32
N LEU A 58 -18.19 23.74 1.46
CA LEU A 58 -17.12 23.82 2.44
C LEU A 58 -17.51 24.83 3.52
N ASN A 59 -17.56 24.39 4.77
CA ASN A 59 -17.88 25.23 5.92
C ASN A 59 -16.86 25.02 7.06
N ARG A 60 -17.08 25.67 8.20
CA ARG A 60 -16.15 25.60 9.35
C ARG A 60 -16.03 24.20 9.98
N ASP A 61 -17.06 23.39 9.84
CA ASP A 61 -17.15 22.04 10.41
C ASP A 61 -16.57 20.99 9.47
N GLY A 62 -16.49 21.29 8.17
CA GLY A 62 -15.87 20.45 7.16
C GLY A 62 -16.55 20.60 5.80
N MET A 63 -16.57 19.51 5.04
CA MET A 63 -17.12 19.49 3.70
C MET A 63 -18.37 18.60 3.64
N VAL A 64 -19.42 19.09 2.98
CA VAL A 64 -20.73 18.45 2.88
C VAL A 64 -21.16 18.39 1.42
N ALA A 65 -21.44 17.19 0.93
CA ALA A 65 -22.17 16.99 -0.31
C ALA A 65 -23.66 17.17 -0.02
N VAL A 66 -24.28 18.19 -0.61
CA VAL A 66 -25.72 18.48 -0.42
C VAL A 66 -26.57 17.55 -1.27
N ASP A 67 -26.11 17.29 -2.49
CA ASP A 67 -26.75 16.40 -3.43
C ASP A 67 -25.68 15.65 -4.25
N PHE A 68 -26.05 14.45 -4.71
CA PHE A 68 -25.21 13.63 -5.56
C PHE A 68 -26.08 12.75 -6.47
N ALA A 69 -25.56 12.48 -7.66
CA ALA A 69 -26.12 11.48 -8.57
C ALA A 69 -25.05 10.42 -8.84
N MET A 70 -25.45 9.15 -8.75
CA MET A 70 -24.56 8.02 -8.99
C MET A 70 -25.16 7.13 -10.07
N ASP A 71 -24.29 6.70 -10.98
CA ASP A 71 -24.63 5.87 -12.11
C ASP A 71 -23.83 4.58 -12.04
N LEU A 72 -24.56 3.45 -12.04
CA LEU A 72 -24.00 2.12 -11.90
C LEU A 72 -24.11 1.39 -13.24
N GLY A 73 -23.07 0.62 -13.57
CA GLY A 73 -22.95 -0.10 -14.82
C GLY A 73 -22.53 -1.55 -14.61
N THR A 74 -21.95 -2.13 -15.65
CA THR A 74 -21.30 -3.43 -15.55
C THR A 74 -19.98 -3.28 -14.79
N PRO A 75 -19.66 -4.17 -13.83
CA PRO A 75 -18.38 -4.17 -13.16
C PRO A 75 -17.20 -4.13 -14.15
N SER A 76 -16.27 -3.22 -13.93
CA SER A 76 -15.05 -3.07 -14.72
C SER A 76 -13.83 -3.48 -13.90
N ARG A 77 -12.83 -4.06 -14.58
CA ARG A 77 -11.54 -4.36 -13.95
C ARG A 77 -10.58 -3.23 -14.25
N PHE A 78 -9.83 -2.79 -13.25
CA PHE A 78 -8.79 -1.80 -13.45
C PHE A 78 -7.70 -2.33 -14.40
N ALA A 79 -7.26 -1.49 -15.33
CA ALA A 79 -6.07 -1.79 -16.13
C ALA A 79 -4.80 -1.84 -15.27
N ILE A 80 -4.80 -1.10 -14.15
CA ILE A 80 -3.75 -1.11 -13.12
C ILE A 80 -4.46 -1.23 -11.78
N MET A 81 -4.27 -2.35 -11.09
CA MET A 81 -4.90 -2.57 -9.79
C MET A 81 -4.52 -1.45 -8.80
N PRO A 82 -5.49 -0.92 -8.04
CA PRO A 82 -5.20 0.04 -6.98
C PRO A 82 -4.36 -0.60 -5.88
N TYR A 83 -3.77 0.24 -5.03
CA TYR A 83 -3.02 -0.25 -3.87
C TYR A 83 -3.96 -0.94 -2.88
N PRO A 84 -3.72 -2.22 -2.50
CA PRO A 84 -4.61 -2.96 -1.61
C PRO A 84 -4.33 -2.61 -0.15
N GLU A 85 -4.98 -1.55 0.33
CA GLU A 85 -4.80 -0.98 1.67
C GLU A 85 -5.22 -1.94 2.79
N GLU A 86 -6.20 -2.79 2.50
CA GLU A 86 -6.76 -3.81 3.39
C GLU A 86 -5.77 -4.91 3.78
N LEU A 87 -4.67 -5.07 3.03
CA LEU A 87 -3.64 -6.08 3.30
C LEU A 87 -2.52 -5.56 4.21
N ARG A 88 -2.69 -4.38 4.82
CA ARG A 88 -1.78 -3.81 5.81
C ARG A 88 -2.09 -4.35 7.20
N GLU A 89 -1.07 -4.76 7.93
CA GLU A 89 -1.19 -5.28 9.29
C GLU A 89 -0.07 -4.75 10.18
N LEU A 90 -0.40 -4.39 11.43
CA LEU A 90 0.58 -4.07 12.46
C LEU A 90 0.78 -5.29 13.36
N VAL A 91 2.04 -5.73 13.49
CA VAL A 91 2.40 -6.90 14.29
C VAL A 91 3.51 -6.53 15.26
N THR A 92 3.42 -7.06 16.49
CA THR A 92 4.48 -6.92 17.49
C THR A 92 5.38 -8.16 17.49
N LEU A 93 6.68 -7.95 17.28
CA LEU A 93 7.68 -9.02 17.32
C LEU A 93 8.01 -9.45 18.77
N LYS A 94 8.65 -10.61 18.92
CA LYS A 94 9.14 -11.12 20.23
C LYS A 94 10.06 -10.18 21.00
N ASN A 95 10.81 -9.35 20.29
CA ASN A 95 11.70 -8.34 20.84
C ASN A 95 10.98 -7.01 21.17
N GLY A 96 9.66 -6.94 21.01
CA GLY A 96 8.84 -5.76 21.29
C GLY A 96 8.74 -4.76 20.13
N TRP A 97 9.39 -5.01 18.99
CA TRP A 97 9.34 -4.09 17.85
C TRP A 97 7.95 -4.05 17.22
N GLN A 98 7.49 -2.83 16.90
CA GLN A 98 6.29 -2.59 16.11
C GLN A 98 6.64 -2.67 14.63
N VAL A 99 6.11 -3.69 13.96
CA VAL A 99 6.38 -3.95 12.55
C VAL A 99 5.10 -3.82 11.76
N GLU A 100 5.11 -2.97 10.75
CA GLU A 100 4.06 -2.92 9.76
C GLU A 100 4.38 -3.87 8.61
N VAL A 101 3.50 -4.83 8.37
CA VAL A 101 3.53 -5.67 7.17
C VAL A 101 2.54 -5.09 6.17
N ARG A 102 3.02 -4.71 4.99
CA ARG A 102 2.17 -4.08 3.97
C ARG A 102 2.66 -4.34 2.55
N PRO A 103 1.78 -4.27 1.53
CA PRO A 103 2.21 -4.25 0.14
C PRO A 103 3.20 -3.10 -0.11
N ILE A 104 4.23 -3.35 -0.92
CA ILE A 104 5.22 -2.34 -1.31
C ILE A 104 4.55 -1.29 -2.21
N ARG A 105 4.96 -0.03 -2.05
CA ARG A 105 4.59 1.07 -2.94
C ARG A 105 5.79 1.50 -3.77
N ALA A 106 5.51 2.17 -4.89
CA ALA A 106 6.53 2.72 -5.77
C ALA A 106 7.55 3.60 -5.01
N GLU A 107 7.05 4.39 -4.05
CA GLU A 107 7.83 5.33 -3.25
C GLU A 107 8.81 4.63 -2.29
N ASP A 108 8.60 3.36 -1.97
CA ASP A 108 9.44 2.58 -1.04
C ASP A 108 10.81 2.20 -1.64
N ALA A 109 11.09 2.57 -2.89
CA ALA A 109 12.37 2.31 -3.55
C ALA A 109 13.60 2.70 -2.70
N HIS A 110 13.48 3.78 -1.93
CA HIS A 110 14.54 4.28 -1.06
C HIS A 110 14.83 3.36 0.14
N LEU A 111 13.86 2.56 0.60
CA LEU A 111 14.01 1.61 1.71
C LEU A 111 14.76 0.33 1.30
N ILE A 112 14.71 -0.02 0.01
CA ILE A 112 15.28 -1.27 -0.52
C ILE A 112 16.81 -1.26 -0.46
N THR A 113 17.45 -0.10 -0.73
CA THR A 113 18.92 -0.03 -0.77
C THR A 113 19.56 -0.24 0.61
N PRO A 114 19.13 0.44 1.69
CA PRO A 114 19.61 0.15 3.04
C PRO A 114 19.38 -1.31 3.45
N PHE A 115 18.19 -1.85 3.20
CA PHE A 115 17.87 -3.25 3.46
C PHE A 115 18.83 -4.20 2.74
N HIS A 116 19.03 -4.01 1.43
CA HIS A 116 19.92 -4.85 0.62
C HIS A 116 21.37 -4.84 1.14
N ARG A 117 21.86 -3.72 1.68
CA ARG A 117 23.21 -3.62 2.25
C ARG A 117 23.37 -4.35 3.58
N GLN A 118 22.27 -4.62 4.28
CA GLN A 118 22.27 -5.36 5.53
C GLN A 118 22.17 -6.88 5.31
N LEU A 119 22.04 -7.33 4.05
CA LEU A 119 22.00 -8.75 3.70
C LEU A 119 23.41 -9.33 3.55
N SER A 120 23.60 -10.57 4.03
CA SER A 120 24.80 -11.36 3.80
C SER A 120 24.96 -11.71 2.32
N GLU A 121 26.21 -11.97 1.88
CA GLU A 121 26.48 -12.41 0.50
C GLU A 121 25.75 -13.72 0.16
N GLU A 122 25.55 -14.59 1.16
CA GLU A 122 24.79 -15.83 1.03
C GLU A 122 23.32 -15.54 0.73
N SER A 123 22.68 -14.66 1.52
CA SER A 123 21.30 -14.21 1.31
C SER A 123 21.11 -13.55 -0.07
N ILE A 124 22.05 -12.70 -0.50
CA ILE A 124 22.03 -12.06 -1.84
C ILE A 124 22.16 -13.13 -2.94
N ARG A 125 23.09 -14.08 -2.78
CA ARG A 125 23.34 -15.12 -3.77
C ARG A 125 22.14 -16.05 -3.93
N PHE A 126 21.48 -16.43 -2.84
CA PHE A 126 20.24 -17.21 -2.91
C PHE A 126 19.12 -16.44 -3.62
N ARG A 127 19.07 -15.11 -3.46
CA ARG A 127 18.03 -14.29 -4.10
C ARG A 127 18.22 -14.08 -5.60
N TYR A 128 19.45 -13.81 -6.03
CA TYR A 128 19.74 -13.39 -7.41
C TYR A 128 20.46 -14.46 -8.23
N PHE A 129 20.80 -15.60 -7.64
CA PHE A 129 21.63 -16.66 -8.24
C PHE A 129 23.02 -16.19 -8.70
N HIS A 130 23.42 -14.97 -8.33
CA HIS A 130 24.75 -14.37 -8.49
C HIS A 130 24.96 -13.28 -7.43
N ASN A 131 26.21 -12.91 -7.12
CA ASN A 131 26.49 -11.81 -6.21
C ASN A 131 26.19 -10.49 -6.92
N LYS A 132 25.14 -9.79 -6.45
CA LYS A 132 24.76 -8.46 -6.92
C LYS A 132 24.89 -7.48 -5.76
N SER A 133 26.11 -7.06 -5.47
CA SER A 133 26.43 -6.24 -4.29
C SER A 133 25.73 -4.87 -4.25
N ASN A 134 25.42 -4.28 -5.41
CA ASN A 134 24.75 -2.98 -5.51
C ASN A 134 23.54 -3.05 -6.44
N LEU A 135 22.44 -2.43 -6.01
CA LEU A 135 21.25 -2.24 -6.82
C LEU A 135 21.37 -0.96 -7.65
N THR A 136 21.11 -1.07 -8.95
CA THR A 136 21.00 0.09 -9.84
C THR A 136 19.64 0.78 -9.66
N GLN A 137 19.49 2.01 -10.13
CA GLN A 137 18.18 2.69 -10.14
C GLN A 137 17.12 1.88 -10.92
N ARG A 138 17.53 1.19 -11.99
CA ARG A 138 16.66 0.31 -12.75
C ARG A 138 16.17 -0.87 -11.91
N ASP A 139 17.05 -1.45 -11.08
CA ASP A 139 16.69 -2.55 -10.19
C ASP A 139 15.68 -2.08 -9.13
N LEU A 140 15.92 -0.91 -8.53
CA LEU A 140 14.99 -0.33 -7.56
C LEU A 140 13.61 -0.09 -8.18
N SER A 141 13.57 0.42 -9.41
CA SER A 141 12.32 0.64 -10.13
C SER A 141 11.57 -0.69 -10.35
N ILE A 142 12.26 -1.73 -10.83
CA ILE A 142 11.66 -3.07 -11.04
C ILE A 142 11.18 -3.67 -9.70
N LEU A 143 11.92 -3.43 -8.62
CA LEU A 143 11.58 -3.99 -7.31
C LEU A 143 10.44 -3.24 -6.61
N SER A 144 10.26 -1.93 -6.82
CA SER A 144 9.21 -1.15 -6.15
C SER A 144 7.94 -0.93 -6.98
N HIS A 145 8.05 -0.85 -8.31
CA HIS A 145 6.91 -0.60 -9.20
C HIS A 145 6.34 -1.92 -9.70
N ILE A 146 5.45 -2.50 -8.91
CA ILE A 146 4.80 -3.77 -9.23
C ILE A 146 3.38 -3.56 -9.75
N ASN A 147 2.89 -4.52 -10.53
CA ASN A 147 1.48 -4.62 -10.85
C ASN A 147 0.83 -5.61 -9.88
N TYR A 148 0.02 -5.13 -8.94
CA TYR A 148 -0.60 -5.93 -7.88
C TYR A 148 -1.46 -7.09 -8.40
N ASP A 149 -1.87 -7.06 -9.67
CA ASP A 149 -2.61 -8.13 -10.34
C ASP A 149 -1.76 -9.37 -10.65
N ARG A 150 -0.46 -9.17 -10.93
CA ARG A 150 0.46 -10.23 -11.39
C ARG A 150 1.65 -10.45 -10.46
N GLN A 151 1.93 -9.45 -9.65
CA GLN A 151 3.07 -9.41 -8.76
C GLN A 151 2.60 -8.84 -7.45
N MET A 152 2.88 -9.54 -6.35
CA MET A 152 2.66 -9.02 -5.02
C MET A 152 3.99 -8.97 -4.28
N ALA A 153 4.24 -7.90 -3.54
CA ALA A 153 5.38 -7.84 -2.65
C ALA A 153 4.97 -7.21 -1.33
N PHE A 154 5.12 -7.95 -0.24
CA PHE A 154 4.90 -7.47 1.12
C PHE A 154 6.25 -7.11 1.73
N ILE A 155 6.35 -5.93 2.32
CA ILE A 155 7.50 -5.51 3.11
C ILE A 155 7.12 -5.53 4.58
N ALA A 156 8.07 -5.95 5.41
CA ALA A 156 8.01 -5.78 6.86
C ALA A 156 8.83 -4.55 7.19
N GLU A 157 8.21 -3.55 7.82
CA GLU A 157 8.82 -2.25 8.12
C GLU A 157 8.77 -2.00 9.63
N HIS A 158 9.93 -1.82 10.26
CA HIS A 158 10.01 -1.35 11.63
C HIS A 158 9.73 0.15 11.68
N LEU A 159 8.78 0.53 12.54
CA LEU A 159 8.48 1.90 12.88
C LEU A 159 9.27 2.29 14.13
N SER A 160 10.32 3.08 13.95
CA SER A 160 11.09 3.64 15.07
C SER A 160 10.26 4.69 15.82
N GLU A 161 10.53 4.86 17.12
CA GLU A 161 9.87 5.88 17.95
C GLU A 161 10.07 7.31 17.40
N ASP A 162 11.20 7.55 16.72
CA ASP A 162 11.51 8.83 16.08
C ASP A 162 10.81 9.05 14.72
N GLY A 163 9.91 8.14 14.31
CA GLY A 163 9.23 8.17 13.02
C GLY A 163 10.08 7.67 11.84
N GLY A 164 11.27 7.15 12.12
CA GLY A 164 12.13 6.49 11.13
C GLY A 164 11.54 5.15 10.69
N LYS A 165 11.74 4.80 9.41
CA LYS A 165 11.23 3.59 8.78
C LYS A 165 12.39 2.72 8.32
N GLU A 166 12.40 1.45 8.72
CA GLU A 166 13.43 0.50 8.30
C GLU A 166 12.80 -0.78 7.77
N MET A 167 13.15 -1.18 6.54
CA MET A 167 12.70 -2.44 5.97
C MET A 167 13.49 -3.61 6.59
N LEU A 168 12.77 -4.55 7.19
CA LEU A 168 13.31 -5.73 7.86
C LEU A 168 13.30 -6.98 6.98
N GLY A 169 12.40 -7.01 6.00
CA GLY A 169 12.23 -8.16 5.13
C GLY A 169 11.23 -7.88 4.03
N VAL A 170 11.22 -8.77 3.04
CA VAL A 170 10.31 -8.73 1.91
C VAL A 170 9.90 -10.14 1.50
N VAL A 171 8.61 -10.33 1.29
CA VAL A 171 8.04 -11.50 0.62
C VAL A 171 7.57 -11.03 -0.75
N ARG A 172 7.86 -11.80 -1.79
CA ARG A 172 7.40 -11.52 -3.15
C ARG A 172 6.74 -12.73 -3.73
N VAL A 173 5.74 -12.49 -4.55
CA VAL A 173 4.99 -13.46 -5.31
C VAL A 173 4.90 -12.94 -6.75
N TRP A 174 5.17 -13.80 -7.72
CA TRP A 174 5.08 -13.47 -9.14
C TRP A 174 4.33 -14.58 -9.87
N ASN A 175 3.32 -14.19 -10.63
CA ASN A 175 2.59 -15.11 -11.50
C ASN A 175 3.13 -15.04 -12.92
N ASP A 176 3.19 -16.19 -13.58
CA ASP A 176 3.51 -16.26 -14.99
C ASP A 176 2.42 -15.59 -15.86
N PRO A 177 2.70 -15.23 -17.13
CA PRO A 177 1.76 -14.47 -17.96
C PRO A 177 0.39 -15.15 -18.14
N ASP A 178 0.36 -16.48 -18.04
CA ASP A 178 -0.84 -17.31 -18.16
C ASP A 178 -1.54 -17.58 -16.82
N ASN A 179 -0.96 -17.10 -15.70
CA ASN A 179 -1.45 -17.24 -14.33
C ASN A 179 -1.60 -18.72 -13.87
N ILE A 180 -0.78 -19.61 -14.40
CA ILE A 180 -0.76 -21.05 -14.11
C ILE A 180 0.29 -21.37 -13.03
N ARG A 181 1.37 -20.59 -12.97
CA ARG A 181 2.49 -20.82 -12.06
C ARG A 181 2.77 -19.58 -11.24
N THR A 182 2.93 -19.80 -9.94
CA THR A 182 3.29 -18.78 -8.97
C THR A 182 4.64 -19.12 -8.37
N GLU A 183 5.58 -18.19 -8.48
CA GLU A 183 6.85 -18.22 -7.77
C GLU A 183 6.79 -17.30 -6.57
N PHE A 184 7.38 -17.71 -5.45
CA PHE A 184 7.52 -16.85 -4.29
C PHE A 184 8.97 -16.80 -3.81
N SER A 185 9.34 -15.68 -3.20
CA SER A 185 10.65 -15.48 -2.57
C SER A 185 10.48 -14.76 -1.25
N VAL A 186 11.21 -15.19 -0.23
CA VAL A 186 11.24 -14.53 1.08
C VAL A 186 12.68 -14.15 1.38
N ILE A 187 12.89 -12.92 1.82
CA ILE A 187 14.17 -12.46 2.34
C ILE A 187 13.91 -11.71 3.63
N ILE A 188 14.65 -12.06 4.67
CA ILE A 188 14.63 -11.38 5.97
C ILE A 188 16.07 -10.99 6.28
N ARG A 189 16.26 -9.83 6.91
CA ARG A 189 17.56 -9.38 7.38
C ARG A 189 18.20 -10.45 8.27
N ASP A 190 19.49 -10.70 8.08
CA ASP A 190 20.15 -11.86 8.68
C ASP A 190 20.14 -11.83 10.23
N ASP A 191 20.19 -10.65 10.84
CA ASP A 191 20.12 -10.45 12.30
C ASP A 191 18.74 -10.72 12.92
N LEU A 192 17.68 -10.80 12.10
CA LEU A 192 16.30 -11.05 12.52
C LEU A 192 15.81 -12.47 12.19
N GLN A 193 16.66 -13.29 11.58
CA GLN A 193 16.32 -14.68 11.30
C GLN A 193 16.02 -15.43 12.61
N GLY A 194 14.85 -16.06 12.69
CA GLY A 194 14.41 -16.84 13.86
C GLY A 194 13.64 -16.04 14.92
N VAL A 195 13.49 -14.72 14.79
CA VAL A 195 12.59 -13.93 15.64
C VAL A 195 11.15 -14.20 15.20
N ARG A 196 10.39 -14.92 16.05
CA ARG A 196 8.97 -15.19 15.79
C ARG A 196 8.11 -13.98 16.22
N TYR A 197 6.94 -13.82 15.60
CA TYR A 197 5.91 -12.90 16.08
C TYR A 197 5.20 -13.49 17.33
N TRP A 198 4.69 -12.62 18.22
CA TRP A 198 3.75 -13.02 19.27
C TRP A 198 2.32 -12.77 18.78
N GLN A 199 1.46 -13.77 18.90
CA GLN A 199 0.01 -13.59 18.87
C GLN A 199 -0.51 -14.06 20.23
N SER A 200 -1.13 -13.17 20.99
CA SER A 200 -1.87 -13.53 22.20
C SER A 200 -3.36 -13.57 21.86
N ALA A 201 -3.87 -14.77 21.57
CA ALA A 201 -5.20 -15.27 21.98
C ALA A 201 -5.40 -16.68 21.39
N ASP A 202 -5.51 -17.67 22.29
CA ASP A 202 -6.19 -18.96 22.20
C ASP A 202 -5.85 -19.97 21.08
N GLU A 203 -5.33 -21.12 21.53
CA GLU A 203 -5.05 -22.36 20.76
C GLU A 203 -6.29 -23.00 20.09
N GLU A 204 -7.47 -22.37 20.12
CA GLU A 204 -8.68 -22.87 19.44
C GLU A 204 -8.85 -22.33 18.00
N ASP A 205 -8.21 -21.21 17.63
CA ASP A 205 -8.46 -20.55 16.34
C ASP A 205 -7.60 -21.10 15.17
N ASP A 206 -6.51 -21.80 15.49
CA ASP A 206 -5.61 -22.43 14.49
C ASP A 206 -6.32 -23.52 13.65
N ARG A 207 -7.44 -24.07 14.14
CA ARG A 207 -8.27 -25.02 13.37
C ARG A 207 -9.19 -24.35 12.36
N LEU A 208 -9.56 -23.08 12.55
CA LEU A 208 -10.48 -22.37 11.66
C LEU A 208 -9.73 -21.76 10.46
N LEU A 209 -8.50 -21.27 10.67
CA LEU A 209 -7.63 -20.78 9.59
C LEU A 209 -7.15 -21.88 8.63
N TYR A 210 -7.11 -23.14 9.07
CA TYR A 210 -6.83 -24.28 8.18
C TYR A 210 -8.01 -24.68 7.30
N GLN A 211 -9.26 -24.32 7.65
CA GLN A 211 -10.44 -24.68 6.86
C GLN A 211 -10.81 -23.65 5.77
N HIS A 212 -10.35 -22.39 5.88
CA HIS A 212 -10.64 -21.36 4.88
C HIS A 212 -9.68 -21.34 3.68
N ARG A 213 -8.61 -22.15 3.68
CA ARG A 213 -7.67 -22.27 2.55
C ARG A 213 -8.17 -23.15 1.39
N HIS A 214 -9.42 -23.63 1.44
CA HIS A 214 -10.06 -24.42 0.39
C HIS A 214 -11.26 -23.74 -0.28
N ALA A 215 -11.53 -22.47 0.01
CA ALA A 215 -12.55 -21.68 -0.69
C ALA A 215 -11.89 -20.46 -1.35
N GLY A 216 -11.71 -20.51 -2.67
CA GLY A 216 -11.21 -19.37 -3.45
C GLY A 216 -9.99 -19.69 -4.31
N ASN A 217 -10.04 -20.78 -5.08
CA ASN A 217 -9.42 -20.74 -6.41
C ASN A 217 -10.27 -19.76 -7.21
N ASP A 218 -9.80 -18.53 -7.35
CA ASP A 218 -10.03 -17.61 -8.48
C ASP A 218 -9.28 -16.30 -8.18
N TRP A 219 -8.00 -16.28 -8.56
CA TRP A 219 -7.19 -15.08 -8.78
C TRP A 219 -6.70 -15.12 -10.21
#